data_AF-A0A0J6T9K8-F1
#
_entry.id   AF-A0A0J6T9K8-F1
#
_cell.length_a   1.000
_cell.length_b   1.000
_cell.length_c   1.000
_cell.angle_alpha   90.00
_cell.angle_beta   90.00
_cell.angle_gamma   90.00
#
_symmetry.space_group_name_H-M   'P 1'
#
loop_
_entity.id
_entity.type
_entity.pdbx_description
1 polymer ?
#
loop_
_entity_poly.entity_id
_entity_poly.type
_entity_poly.pdbx_seq_one_letter_code
_entity_poly.pdbx_strand_id
1 'polypeptide(L)'
;MFVSADEVARSLRGTARLIGCRPDALRHFDVSERGFWRSFGAVWLTAPAFTVALALERGGTGDVIFRLDHTTVAVIAGVVASFLAVPLAMIAVLRRLDRTRAYVPLVVVTNWCLAAGLATLALPGSLLLLGLATPALAALYAGAFAVVVLWLHGRAVRAILGLPGPAAGLVTLACFGLIAGLAAGAHALV
;
A
#
# COMPACT_ATOMS: atom_id res chain seq x y z
N MET A 1 14.55 -1.20 12.11
CA MET A 1 13.35 -1.87 12.64
C MET A 1 13.05 -3.09 11.80
N PHE A 2 13.38 -4.28 12.29
CA PHE A 2 13.00 -5.51 11.59
C PHE A 2 11.64 -5.99 12.11
N VAL A 3 10.71 -6.26 11.19
CA VAL A 3 9.42 -6.85 11.50
C VAL A 3 9.62 -8.34 11.74
N SER A 4 9.08 -8.90 12.81
CA SER A 4 9.19 -10.35 13.06
C SER A 4 8.22 -11.14 12.18
N ALA A 5 8.54 -12.40 11.90
CA ALA A 5 7.66 -13.30 11.14
C ALA A 5 6.27 -13.42 11.77
N ASP A 6 6.18 -13.49 13.10
CA ASP A 6 4.90 -13.54 13.83
C ASP A 6 4.03 -12.30 13.61
N GLU A 7 4.66 -11.15 13.45
CA GLU A 7 4.00 -9.88 13.24
C GLU A 7 3.55 -9.71 11.80
N VAL A 8 4.39 -10.10 10.83
CA VAL A 8 3.98 -10.24 9.43
C VAL A 8 2.76 -11.17 9.34
N ALA A 9 2.83 -12.35 9.94
CA ALA A 9 1.73 -13.32 9.88
C ALA A 9 0.47 -12.79 10.57
N ARG A 10 0.57 -12.10 11.72
CA ARG A 10 -0.58 -11.46 12.38
C ARG A 10 -1.21 -10.37 11.53
N SER A 11 -0.41 -9.47 10.98
CA SER A 11 -0.90 -8.30 10.24
C SER A 11 -1.43 -8.68 8.85
N LEU A 12 -0.82 -9.64 8.16
CA LEU A 12 -1.38 -10.23 6.95
C LEU A 12 -2.69 -10.96 7.25
N ARG A 13 -2.78 -11.70 8.36
CA ARG A 13 -4.06 -12.29 8.82
C ARG A 13 -5.09 -11.21 9.16
N GLY A 14 -4.71 -10.10 9.77
CA GLY A 14 -5.60 -8.95 10.01
C GLY A 14 -6.12 -8.35 8.71
N THR A 15 -5.22 -8.15 7.74
CA THR A 15 -5.54 -7.66 6.39
C THR A 15 -6.47 -8.63 5.66
N ALA A 16 -6.21 -9.93 5.74
CA ALA A 16 -7.09 -10.97 5.18
C ALA A 16 -8.43 -11.04 5.92
N ARG A 17 -8.47 -10.80 7.24
CA ARG A 17 -9.72 -10.78 8.02
C ARG A 17 -10.58 -9.54 7.74
N LEU A 18 -10.00 -8.45 7.22
CA LEU A 18 -10.80 -7.35 6.66
C LEU A 18 -11.66 -7.85 5.48
N ILE A 19 -11.23 -8.90 4.75
CA ILE A 19 -12.00 -9.56 3.68
C ILE A 19 -13.24 -10.26 4.28
N GLY A 20 -13.10 -10.87 5.46
CA GLY A 20 -14.14 -11.68 6.11
C GLY A 20 -15.23 -10.91 6.86
N CYS A 21 -15.31 -9.58 6.72
CA CYS A 21 -16.34 -8.74 7.33
C CYS A 21 -16.45 -8.82 8.88
N ARG A 22 -15.39 -9.24 9.60
CA ARG A 22 -15.44 -9.39 11.06
C ARG A 22 -15.19 -8.04 11.75
N PRO A 23 -16.06 -7.59 12.68
CA PRO A 23 -15.88 -6.33 13.42
C PRO A 23 -14.56 -6.29 14.22
N ASP A 24 -14.00 -7.46 14.53
CA ASP A 24 -12.77 -7.61 15.32
C ASP A 24 -11.48 -7.53 14.48
N ALA A 25 -11.58 -7.36 13.15
CA ALA A 25 -10.41 -7.37 12.27
C ALA A 25 -9.36 -6.32 12.70
N LEU A 26 -9.80 -5.16 13.17
CA LEU A 26 -8.92 -4.10 13.67
C LEU A 26 -8.16 -4.49 14.95
N ARG A 27 -8.67 -5.43 15.77
CA ARG A 27 -8.01 -5.91 17.00
C ARG A 27 -6.73 -6.72 16.73
N HIS A 28 -6.48 -7.06 15.47
CA HIS A 28 -5.29 -7.83 15.08
C HIS A 28 -4.09 -6.93 14.76
N PHE A 29 -4.31 -5.63 14.58
CA PHE A 29 -3.25 -4.66 14.36
C PHE A 29 -2.72 -4.16 15.70
N ASP A 30 -1.39 -4.16 15.84
CA ASP A 30 -0.73 -3.54 16.99
C ASP A 30 -0.78 -2.01 16.82
N VAL A 31 -1.71 -1.38 17.53
CA VAL A 31 -1.90 0.09 17.54
C VAL A 31 -1.16 0.77 18.70
N SER A 32 -0.21 0.07 19.34
CA SER A 32 0.73 0.70 20.25
C SER A 32 1.72 1.60 19.49
N GLU A 33 2.46 2.44 20.22
CA GLU A 33 3.56 3.23 19.64
C GLU A 33 4.60 2.32 18.95
N ARG A 34 4.90 1.15 19.53
CA ARG A 34 5.81 0.19 18.91
C ARG A 34 5.24 -0.39 17.63
N GLY A 35 3.95 -0.74 17.63
CA GLY A 35 3.24 -1.24 16.45
C GLY A 35 3.14 -0.20 15.32
N PHE A 36 2.95 1.08 15.66
CA PHE A 36 3.00 2.19 14.72
C PHE A 36 4.31 2.20 13.93
N TRP A 37 5.44 2.25 14.64
CA TRP A 37 6.74 2.29 13.99
C TRP A 37 7.02 1.01 13.19
N ARG A 38 6.56 -0.15 13.67
CA ARG A 38 6.75 -1.44 12.98
C ARG A 38 5.95 -1.55 11.70
N SER A 39 4.82 -0.86 11.59
CA SER A 39 4.04 -0.82 10.35
C SER A 39 4.82 -0.24 9.17
N PHE A 40 5.77 0.69 9.41
CA PHE A 40 6.65 1.19 8.35
C PHE A 40 7.63 0.12 7.85
N GLY A 41 7.99 -0.84 8.70
CA GLY A 41 8.76 -2.01 8.28
C GLY A 41 8.04 -2.90 7.27
N ALA A 42 6.72 -2.75 7.09
CA ALA A 42 5.97 -3.46 6.04
C ALA A 42 6.42 -3.05 4.62
N VAL A 43 7.13 -1.92 4.46
CA VAL A 43 7.76 -1.52 3.19
C VAL A 43 8.66 -2.62 2.62
N TRP A 44 9.33 -3.42 3.46
CA TRP A 44 10.17 -4.51 2.98
C TRP A 44 9.38 -5.60 2.23
N LEU A 45 8.09 -5.76 2.56
CA LEU A 45 7.21 -6.70 1.87
C LEU A 45 6.83 -6.23 0.46
N THR A 46 7.13 -4.97 0.10
CA THR A 46 6.90 -4.45 -1.26
C THR A 46 8.06 -4.74 -2.19
N ALA A 47 9.13 -5.42 -1.74
CA ALA A 47 10.28 -5.78 -2.57
C ALA A 47 9.93 -6.54 -3.87
N PRO A 48 8.94 -7.46 -3.90
CA PRO A 48 8.49 -8.07 -5.15
C PRO A 48 7.91 -7.04 -6.14
N ALA A 49 7.07 -6.12 -5.63
CA ALA A 49 6.45 -5.07 -6.44
C ALA A 49 7.50 -4.10 -6.98
N PHE A 50 8.48 -3.73 -6.15
CA PHE A 50 9.63 -2.91 -6.52
C PHE A 50 10.43 -3.55 -7.66
N THR A 51 10.76 -4.84 -7.52
CA THR A 51 11.50 -5.60 -8.55
C THR A 51 10.74 -5.65 -9.87
N VAL A 52 9.43 -5.94 -9.82
CA VAL A 52 8.57 -6.00 -11.00
C VAL A 52 8.46 -4.63 -11.67
N ALA A 53 8.31 -3.55 -10.91
CA ALA A 53 8.29 -2.19 -11.44
C ALA A 53 9.59 -1.87 -12.20
N LEU A 54 10.75 -2.12 -11.57
CA LEU A 54 12.06 -1.92 -12.21
C LEU A 54 12.25 -2.76 -13.48
N ALA A 55 11.75 -3.99 -13.51
CA ALA A 55 11.85 -4.85 -14.68
C ALA A 55 10.94 -4.38 -15.82
N LEU A 56 9.72 -3.92 -15.51
CA LEU A 56 8.79 -3.36 -16.49
C LEU A 56 9.34 -2.07 -17.11
N GLU A 57 9.85 -1.15 -16.29
CA GLU A 57 10.47 0.12 -16.75
C GLU A 57 11.65 -0.10 -17.69
N ARG A 58 12.35 -1.23 -17.53
CA ARG A 58 13.54 -1.58 -18.33
C ARG A 58 13.29 -2.58 -19.46
N GLY A 59 12.03 -2.87 -19.78
CA GLY A 59 11.69 -3.74 -20.91
C GLY A 59 12.03 -5.22 -20.72
N GLY A 60 12.18 -5.68 -19.48
CA GLY A 60 12.20 -7.11 -19.10
C GLY A 60 13.34 -7.98 -19.64
N THR A 61 14.32 -7.44 -20.37
CA THR A 61 15.33 -8.25 -21.08
C THR A 61 16.77 -7.83 -20.75
N GLY A 62 17.56 -8.77 -20.24
CA GLY A 62 19.04 -8.80 -20.28
C GLY A 62 19.82 -7.80 -19.42
N ASP A 63 19.26 -6.65 -19.07
CA ASP A 63 19.95 -5.62 -18.30
C ASP A 63 19.96 -5.89 -16.79
N VAL A 64 20.96 -5.34 -16.10
CA VAL A 64 21.04 -5.38 -14.64
C VAL A 64 19.84 -4.64 -14.05
N ILE A 65 18.85 -5.39 -13.55
CA ILE A 65 17.61 -4.85 -12.96
C ILE A 65 17.93 -3.89 -11.79
N PHE A 66 18.93 -4.22 -10.98
CA PHE A 66 19.34 -3.40 -9.84
C PHE A 66 20.55 -2.54 -10.20
N ARG A 67 20.32 -1.48 -10.97
CA ARG A 67 21.32 -0.45 -11.26
C ARG A 67 20.95 0.86 -10.56
N LEU A 68 21.92 1.52 -9.94
CA LEU A 68 21.68 2.83 -9.33
C LEU A 68 21.64 3.91 -10.42
N ASP A 69 20.46 4.13 -10.98
CA ASP A 69 20.17 5.13 -12.00
C ASP A 69 18.89 5.91 -11.67
N HIS A 70 18.55 6.86 -12.55
CA HIS A 70 17.39 7.73 -12.43
C HIS A 70 16.08 6.92 -12.21
N THR A 71 15.88 5.84 -12.98
CA THR A 71 14.73 4.94 -12.83
C THR A 71 14.67 4.31 -11.44
N THR A 72 15.78 3.77 -10.93
CA THR A 72 15.82 3.20 -9.57
C THR A 72 15.51 4.24 -8.52
N VAL A 73 16.05 5.45 -8.65
CA VAL A 73 15.77 6.55 -7.71
C VAL A 73 14.30 6.93 -7.73
N ALA A 74 13.69 7.06 -8.92
CA ALA A 74 12.27 7.36 -9.07
C ALA A 74 11.37 6.29 -8.41
N VAL A 75 11.65 5.00 -8.64
CA VAL A 75 10.88 3.90 -8.04
C VAL A 75 11.06 3.86 -6.53
N ILE A 76 12.29 4.06 -6.01
CA ILE A 76 12.53 4.17 -4.56
C ILE A 76 11.76 5.34 -3.97
N ALA A 77 11.83 6.52 -4.60
CA ALA A 77 11.11 7.72 -4.17
C ALA A 77 9.60 7.48 -4.16
N GLY A 78 9.04 6.80 -5.17
CA GLY A 78 7.64 6.42 -5.21
C GLY A 78 7.23 5.49 -4.06
N VAL A 79 8.03 4.46 -3.76
CA VAL A 79 7.77 3.56 -2.62
C VAL A 79 7.84 4.31 -1.29
N VAL A 80 8.88 5.13 -1.07
CA VAL A 80 9.02 5.94 0.15
C VAL A 80 7.86 6.92 0.30
N ALA A 81 7.51 7.63 -0.76
CA ALA A 81 6.37 8.55 -0.77
C ALA A 81 5.06 7.83 -0.44
N SER A 82 4.87 6.61 -0.95
CA SER A 82 3.64 5.82 -0.68
C SER A 82 3.43 5.54 0.81
N PHE A 83 4.50 5.34 1.59
CA PHE A 83 4.43 5.11 3.03
C PHE A 83 4.41 6.40 3.86
N LEU A 84 4.88 7.53 3.34
CA LEU A 84 4.95 8.79 4.10
C LEU A 84 3.79 9.75 3.80
N ALA A 85 3.23 9.71 2.60
CA ALA A 85 2.22 10.65 2.15
C ALA A 85 0.97 10.66 3.03
N VAL A 86 0.38 9.48 3.28
CA VAL A 86 -0.83 9.35 4.09
C VAL A 86 -0.56 9.68 5.56
N PRO A 87 0.49 9.16 6.21
CA PRO A 87 0.80 9.54 7.59
C PRO A 87 1.03 11.03 7.78
N LEU A 88 1.67 11.73 6.84
CA LEU A 88 1.88 13.17 6.93
C LEU A 88 0.57 13.94 6.71
N ALA A 89 -0.21 13.59 5.69
CA ALA A 89 -1.49 14.23 5.41
C ALA A 89 -2.48 14.07 6.58
N MET A 90 -2.50 12.89 7.21
CA MET A 90 -3.43 12.57 8.31
C MET A 90 -3.14 13.31 9.62
N ILE A 91 -1.94 13.85 9.81
CA ILE A 91 -1.67 14.74 10.96
C ILE A 91 -2.58 15.98 10.87
N ALA A 92 -2.61 16.63 9.70
CA ALA A 92 -3.41 17.85 9.51
C ALA A 92 -4.91 17.54 9.48
N VAL A 93 -5.31 16.50 8.74
CA VAL A 93 -6.73 16.16 8.57
C VAL A 93 -7.37 15.75 9.89
N LEU A 94 -6.77 14.82 10.65
CA LEU A 94 -7.38 14.34 11.89
C LEU A 94 -7.37 15.38 13.01
N ARG A 95 -6.44 16.34 12.98
CA ARG A 95 -6.48 17.51 13.88
C ARG A 95 -7.67 18.40 13.58
N ARG A 96 -7.97 18.67 12.30
CA ARG A 96 -9.13 19.51 11.91
C ARG A 96 -10.47 18.83 12.17
N LEU A 97 -10.50 17.50 12.18
CA LEU A 97 -11.70 16.72 12.46
C LEU A 97 -11.89 16.38 13.95
N ASP A 98 -10.96 16.77 14.82
CA ASP A 98 -10.90 16.38 16.22
C ASP A 98 -10.95 14.85 16.43
N ARG A 99 -10.22 14.12 15.58
CA ARG A 99 -10.14 12.64 15.57
C ARG A 99 -8.70 12.13 15.69
N THR A 100 -7.84 12.82 16.42
CA THR A 100 -6.41 12.48 16.56
C THR A 100 -6.16 11.06 17.10
N ARG A 101 -7.07 10.51 17.91
CA ARG A 101 -7.02 9.11 18.40
C ARG A 101 -7.04 8.06 17.28
N ALA A 102 -7.59 8.41 16.12
CA ALA A 102 -7.64 7.53 14.96
C ALA A 102 -6.31 7.47 14.18
N TYR A 103 -5.35 8.35 14.48
CA TYR A 103 -4.12 8.50 13.70
C TYR A 103 -3.31 7.21 13.62
N VAL A 104 -2.95 6.64 14.78
CA VAL A 104 -2.12 5.43 14.84
C VAL A 104 -2.81 4.24 14.16
N PRO A 105 -4.08 3.89 14.48
CA PRO A 105 -4.78 2.81 13.79
C PRO A 105 -4.86 3.00 12.27
N LEU A 106 -5.11 4.23 11.81
CA LEU A 106 -5.23 4.54 10.40
C LEU A 106 -3.90 4.31 9.68
N VAL A 107 -2.80 4.89 10.19
CA VAL A 107 -1.46 4.72 9.59
C VAL A 107 -1.06 3.25 9.55
N VAL A 108 -1.23 2.53 10.66
CA VAL A 108 -0.87 1.10 10.73
C VAL A 108 -1.63 0.31 9.68
N VAL A 109 -2.95 0.47 9.59
CA VAL A 109 -3.75 -0.29 8.62
C VAL A 109 -3.44 0.13 7.19
N THR A 110 -3.26 1.42 6.91
CA THR A 110 -2.86 1.90 5.57
C THR A 110 -1.54 1.26 5.14
N ASN A 111 -0.51 1.25 5.99
CA ASN A 111 0.78 0.66 5.67
C ASN A 111 0.69 -0.84 5.35
N TRP A 112 -0.08 -1.60 6.13
CA TRP A 112 -0.28 -3.03 5.88
C TRP A 112 -1.14 -3.32 4.64
N CYS A 113 -2.19 -2.53 4.40
CA CYS A 113 -2.98 -2.61 3.17
C CYS A 113 -2.13 -2.27 1.94
N LEU A 114 -1.28 -1.27 2.02
CA LEU A 114 -0.35 -0.88 0.97
C LEU A 114 0.67 -1.99 0.70
N ALA A 115 1.28 -2.54 1.75
CA ALA A 115 2.25 -3.63 1.63
C ALA A 115 1.63 -4.87 0.96
N ALA A 116 0.48 -5.31 1.44
CA ALA A 116 -0.24 -6.45 0.85
C ALA A 116 -0.72 -6.16 -0.59
N GLY A 117 -1.22 -4.95 -0.82
CA GLY A 117 -1.70 -4.52 -2.13
C GLY A 117 -0.59 -4.49 -3.17
N LEU A 118 0.54 -3.85 -2.86
CA LEU A 118 1.71 -3.80 -3.75
C LEU A 118 2.26 -5.21 -4.00
N ALA A 119 2.42 -6.03 -2.97
CA ALA A 119 2.87 -7.42 -3.13
C ALA A 119 1.93 -8.22 -4.04
N THR A 120 0.61 -7.99 -3.98
CA THR A 120 -0.38 -8.65 -4.84
C THR A 120 -0.33 -8.11 -6.27
N LEU A 121 -0.14 -6.79 -6.43
CA LEU A 121 0.01 -6.13 -7.73
C LEU A 121 1.31 -6.50 -8.46
N ALA A 122 2.29 -7.09 -7.77
CA ALA A 122 3.46 -7.67 -8.42
C ALA A 122 3.08 -8.86 -9.33
N LEU A 123 2.00 -9.58 -9.04
CA LEU A 123 1.58 -10.76 -9.80
C LEU A 123 1.20 -10.43 -11.26
N PRO A 124 0.28 -9.47 -11.55
CA PRO A 124 -0.02 -9.08 -12.93
C PRO A 124 1.21 -8.65 -13.73
N GLY A 125 2.10 -7.86 -13.13
CA GLY A 125 3.32 -7.42 -13.79
C GLY A 125 4.29 -8.56 -14.05
N SER A 126 4.39 -9.53 -13.13
CA SER A 126 5.18 -10.74 -13.33
C SER A 126 4.64 -11.60 -14.47
N LEU A 127 3.31 -11.78 -14.55
CA LEU A 127 2.68 -12.52 -15.65
C LEU A 127 2.95 -11.86 -17.00
N LEU A 128 2.93 -10.53 -17.06
CA LEU A 128 3.26 -9.77 -18.25
C LEU A 128 4.74 -9.97 -18.65
N LEU A 129 5.68 -9.82 -17.71
CA LEU A 129 7.12 -10.01 -17.93
C LEU A 129 7.47 -11.42 -18.40
N LEU A 130 6.76 -12.44 -17.90
CA LEU A 130 6.96 -13.84 -18.27
C LEU A 130 6.27 -14.22 -19.59
N GLY A 131 5.57 -13.30 -20.25
CA GLY A 131 4.79 -13.59 -21.45
C GLY A 131 3.55 -14.47 -21.21
N LEU A 132 3.12 -14.61 -19.95
CA LEU A 132 1.96 -15.40 -19.53
C LEU A 132 0.65 -14.62 -19.56
N ALA A 133 0.71 -13.30 -19.74
CA ALA A 133 -0.45 -12.43 -19.89
C ALA A 133 -0.22 -11.37 -20.98
N THR A 134 -1.29 -11.03 -21.71
CA THR A 134 -1.28 -9.85 -22.59
C THR A 134 -1.32 -8.57 -21.74
N PRO A 135 -0.90 -7.41 -22.29
CA PRO A 135 -1.01 -6.13 -21.58
C PRO A 135 -2.43 -5.84 -21.09
N ALA A 136 -3.45 -6.14 -21.91
CA ALA A 136 -4.85 -5.96 -21.54
C ALA A 136 -5.26 -6.85 -20.35
N LEU A 137 -4.83 -8.12 -20.35
CA LEU A 137 -5.14 -9.05 -19.28
C LEU A 137 -4.42 -8.67 -17.97
N ALA A 138 -3.15 -8.28 -18.05
CA ALA A 138 -2.38 -7.79 -16.91
C ALA A 138 -3.03 -6.52 -16.30
N ALA A 139 -3.46 -5.58 -17.14
CA ALA A 139 -4.18 -4.38 -16.70
C ALA A 139 -5.52 -4.73 -16.03
N LEU A 140 -6.28 -5.67 -16.57
CA LEU A 140 -7.53 -6.16 -15.98
C LEU A 140 -7.29 -6.75 -14.58
N TYR A 141 -6.29 -7.62 -14.43
CA TYR A 141 -5.94 -8.20 -13.13
C TYR A 141 -5.45 -7.14 -12.13
N ALA A 142 -4.60 -6.21 -12.57
CA ALA A 142 -4.16 -5.11 -11.73
C ALA A 142 -5.34 -4.24 -11.26
N GLY A 143 -6.27 -3.90 -12.16
CA GLY A 143 -7.48 -3.16 -11.82
C GLY A 143 -8.38 -3.90 -10.82
N ALA A 144 -8.61 -5.20 -11.04
CA ALA A 144 -9.40 -6.03 -10.13
C ALA A 144 -8.77 -6.09 -8.72
N PHE A 145 -7.45 -6.31 -8.63
CA PHE A 145 -6.75 -6.32 -7.34
C PHE A 145 -6.75 -4.94 -6.68
N ALA A 146 -6.57 -3.86 -7.44
CA ALA A 146 -6.67 -2.51 -6.91
C ALA A 146 -8.05 -2.24 -6.29
N VAL A 147 -9.14 -2.66 -6.95
CA VAL A 147 -10.51 -2.54 -6.39
C VAL A 147 -10.64 -3.29 -5.06
N VAL A 148 -10.08 -4.50 -4.95
CA VAL A 148 -10.09 -5.27 -3.70
C VAL A 148 -9.31 -4.54 -2.59
N VAL A 149 -8.12 -4.02 -2.89
CA VAL A 149 -7.30 -3.27 -1.92
C VAL A 149 -8.02 -2.01 -1.44
N LEU A 150 -8.60 -1.24 -2.37
CA LEU A 150 -9.38 -0.04 -2.04
C LEU A 150 -10.61 -0.38 -1.20
N TRP A 151 -11.30 -1.47 -1.53
CA TRP A 151 -12.45 -1.94 -0.76
C TRP A 151 -12.05 -2.31 0.68
N LEU A 152 -10.96 -3.06 0.87
CA LEU A 152 -10.45 -3.44 2.19
C LEU A 152 -10.05 -2.22 3.02
N HIS A 153 -9.31 -1.29 2.42
CA HIS A 153 -8.93 -0.06 3.09
C HIS A 153 -10.14 0.80 3.44
N GLY A 154 -11.11 0.94 2.52
CA GLY A 154 -12.36 1.66 2.76
C GLY A 154 -13.14 1.13 3.95
N ARG A 155 -13.17 -0.20 4.13
CA ARG A 155 -13.76 -0.81 5.32
C ARG A 155 -13.02 -0.47 6.60
N ALA A 156 -11.68 -0.51 6.57
CA ALA A 156 -10.87 -0.12 7.74
C ALA A 156 -11.08 1.35 8.10
N VAL A 157 -11.01 2.25 7.13
CA VAL A 157 -11.29 3.68 7.31
C VAL A 157 -12.66 3.90 7.92
N ARG A 158 -13.69 3.23 7.39
CA ARG A 158 -15.06 3.32 7.91
C ARG A 158 -15.12 2.95 9.38
N ALA A 159 -14.50 1.85 9.76
CA ALA A 159 -14.51 1.34 11.13
C ALA A 159 -13.66 2.19 12.08
N ILE A 160 -12.50 2.67 11.65
CA ILE A 160 -11.58 3.50 12.46
C ILE A 160 -12.15 4.91 12.68
N LEU A 161 -12.71 5.53 11.65
CA LEU A 161 -13.21 6.91 11.71
C LEU A 161 -14.70 7.01 12.07
N GLY A 162 -15.43 5.90 12.11
CA GLY A 162 -16.88 5.88 12.37
C GLY A 162 -17.68 6.63 11.30
N LEU A 163 -17.27 6.52 10.04
CA LEU A 163 -17.87 7.24 8.91
C LEU A 163 -18.97 6.40 8.22
N PRO A 164 -19.92 7.04 7.50
CA PRO A 164 -20.77 6.33 6.55
C PRO A 164 -19.95 5.79 5.37
N GLY A 165 -20.46 4.76 4.70
CA GLY A 165 -19.77 4.07 3.60
C GLY A 165 -19.21 5.00 2.52
N PRO A 166 -20.01 5.92 1.95
CA PRO A 166 -19.53 6.86 0.93
C PRO A 166 -18.38 7.75 1.40
N ALA A 167 -18.44 8.28 2.63
CA ALA A 167 -17.39 9.13 3.18
C ALA A 167 -16.08 8.35 3.40
N ALA A 168 -16.16 7.10 3.88
CA ALA A 168 -14.99 6.24 4.01
C ALA A 168 -14.37 5.88 2.65
N GLY A 169 -15.21 5.70 1.62
CA GLY A 169 -14.78 5.55 0.23
C GLY A 169 -14.00 6.76 -0.27
N LEU A 170 -14.54 7.98 -0.06
CA LEU A 170 -13.85 9.22 -0.44
C LEU A 170 -12.50 9.39 0.24
N VAL A 171 -12.42 9.13 1.56
CA VAL A 171 -11.14 9.19 2.29
C VAL A 171 -10.14 8.18 1.73
N THR A 172 -10.59 6.97 1.38
CA THR A 172 -9.73 5.94 0.78
C THR A 172 -9.22 6.35 -0.60
N LEU A 173 -10.10 6.86 -1.46
CA LEU A 173 -9.72 7.38 -2.77
C LEU A 173 -8.75 8.55 -2.64
N ALA A 174 -8.94 9.44 -1.66
CA ALA A 174 -8.01 10.54 -1.39
C ALA A 174 -6.64 10.02 -0.93
N CYS A 175 -6.59 9.00 -0.06
CA CYS A 175 -5.33 8.40 0.40
C CYS A 175 -4.56 7.74 -0.75
N PHE A 176 -5.21 6.86 -1.50
CA PHE A 176 -4.56 6.14 -2.61
C PHE A 176 -4.31 7.03 -3.83
N GLY A 177 -5.15 8.03 -4.06
CA GLY A 177 -4.94 9.05 -5.08
C GLY A 177 -3.72 9.93 -4.77
N LEU A 178 -3.53 10.31 -3.50
CA LEU A 178 -2.33 11.03 -3.06
C LEU A 178 -1.07 10.16 -3.27
N ILE A 179 -1.13 8.88 -2.89
CA ILE A 179 -0.03 7.93 -3.09
C ILE A 179 0.31 7.81 -4.57
N ALA A 180 -0.68 7.53 -5.42
CA ALA A 180 -0.49 7.37 -6.86
C ALA A 180 0.03 8.65 -7.51
N GLY A 181 -0.49 9.82 -7.12
CA GLY A 181 -0.05 11.11 -7.63
C GLY A 181 1.40 11.43 -7.28
N LEU A 182 1.84 11.13 -6.06
CA LEU A 182 3.24 11.33 -5.65
C LEU A 182 4.18 10.32 -6.34
N ALA A 183 3.77 9.07 -6.49
CA ALA A 183 4.55 8.07 -7.21
C ALA A 183 4.72 8.45 -8.69
N ALA A 184 3.66 8.90 -9.35
CA ALA A 184 3.71 9.39 -10.73
C ALA A 184 4.55 10.67 -10.85
N GLY A 185 4.41 11.61 -9.91
CA GLY A 185 5.19 12.84 -9.87
C GLY A 185 6.69 12.58 -9.67
N ALA A 186 7.06 11.62 -8.82
CA ALA A 186 8.46 11.22 -8.62
C ALA A 186 9.08 10.67 -9.91
N HIS A 187 8.29 10.01 -10.75
CA HIS A 187 8.71 9.51 -12.04
C HIS A 187 8.83 10.64 -13.10
N ALA A 188 8.05 11.72 -12.99
CA ALA A 188 8.11 12.85 -13.92
C ALA A 188 9.21 13.88 -13.62
N LEU A 189 9.75 13.88 -12.41
CA LEU A 189 10.78 14.85 -11.94
C LEU A 189 12.22 14.36 -12.13
N VAL A 190 12.41 13.16 -12.65
CA VAL A 190 13.68 12.44 -12.73
C VAL A 190 13.89 11.97 -14.16
#